data_AF-A0AAW0JIL2-F1
#
_entry.id   AF-A0AAW0JIL2-F1
#
_cell.length_a   1.000
_cell.length_b   1.000
_cell.length_c   1.000
_cell.angle_alpha   90.00
_cell.angle_beta   90.00
_cell.angle_gamma   90.00
#
_symmetry.space_group_name_H-M   'P 1'
#
loop_
_entity.id
_entity.type
_entity.pdbx_description
1 polymer ?
#
loop_
_entity_poly.entity_id
_entity_poly.type
_entity_poly.pdbx_seq_one_letter_code
_entity_poly.pdbx_strand_id
1 'polypeptide(L)'
;MSGSKYNPAPLATLPQTLDPAEYDVSPETRKAQVERLSIRARLKREYLLQYNDPKRQTHIEDPALIRWTYARSTNIYPNFRPTPKNSILGAVAAFGPLIFWYYIFKTDRDRKEKLIQEGKLDRTLNISY
;
A
#
# COMPACT_ATOMS: atom_id res chain seq x y z
N MET A 1 -0.04 -20.14 -36.57
CA MET A 1 1.03 -19.44 -35.82
C MET A 1 0.62 -19.38 -34.37
N SER A 2 1.44 -19.88 -33.45
CA SER A 2 1.16 -19.76 -32.01
C SER A 2 1.38 -18.30 -31.58
N GLY A 3 0.40 -17.68 -30.93
CA GLY A 3 0.56 -16.33 -30.38
C GLY A 3 1.57 -16.29 -29.24
N SER A 4 2.13 -15.12 -28.95
CA SER A 4 3.00 -14.94 -27.77
C SER A 4 2.21 -15.19 -26.47
N LYS A 5 2.77 -15.98 -25.55
CA LYS A 5 2.17 -16.24 -24.24
C LYS A 5 2.26 -14.99 -23.35
N TYR A 6 1.18 -14.66 -22.64
CA TYR A 6 1.15 -13.54 -21.68
C TYR A 6 1.92 -13.90 -20.40
N ASN A 7 2.76 -12.97 -19.93
CA ASN A 7 3.52 -13.10 -18.68
C ASN A 7 2.97 -12.10 -17.65
N PRO A 8 2.31 -12.57 -16.57
CA PRO A 8 1.78 -11.67 -15.55
C PRO A 8 2.91 -11.04 -14.72
N ALA A 9 2.66 -9.84 -14.21
CA ALA A 9 3.54 -9.10 -13.31
C ALA A 9 2.76 -8.58 -12.09
N PRO A 10 3.42 -8.18 -10.98
CA PRO A 10 2.72 -7.71 -9.78
C PRO A 10 1.75 -6.55 -10.00
N LEU A 11 2.01 -5.70 -11.01
CA LEU A 11 1.14 -4.58 -11.40
C LEU A 11 0.38 -4.84 -12.72
N ALA A 12 0.52 -6.03 -13.32
CA ALA A 12 -0.18 -6.43 -14.54
C ALA A 12 -0.66 -7.87 -14.39
N THR A 13 -1.86 -8.03 -13.82
CA THR A 13 -2.44 -9.35 -13.52
C THR A 13 -2.79 -10.11 -14.81
N LEU A 14 -2.95 -11.42 -14.68
CA LEU A 14 -3.41 -12.28 -15.78
C LEU A 14 -4.87 -11.93 -16.13
N PRO A 15 -5.22 -11.72 -17.41
CA PRO A 15 -6.61 -11.63 -17.84
C PRO A 15 -7.38 -12.90 -17.46
N GLN A 16 -8.62 -12.75 -17.00
CA GLN A 16 -9.46 -13.88 -16.54
C GLN A 16 -9.61 -14.97 -17.61
N THR A 17 -9.77 -14.58 -18.88
CA THR A 17 -9.91 -15.53 -20.00
C THR A 17 -8.64 -16.32 -20.31
N LEU A 18 -7.48 -15.85 -19.84
CA LEU A 18 -6.20 -16.56 -19.98
C LEU A 18 -5.87 -17.41 -18.76
N ASP A 19 -6.63 -17.30 -17.68
CA ASP A 19 -6.47 -18.13 -16.49
C ASP A 19 -7.05 -19.53 -16.76
N PRO A 20 -6.23 -20.60 -16.75
CA PRO A 20 -6.73 -21.96 -16.93
C PRO A 20 -7.76 -22.36 -15.88
N ALA A 21 -7.70 -21.78 -14.68
CA ALA A 21 -8.63 -22.06 -13.59
C ALA A 21 -10.06 -21.56 -13.87
N GLU A 22 -10.23 -20.57 -14.75
CA GLU A 22 -11.55 -20.05 -15.14
C GLU A 22 -12.42 -21.12 -15.81
N TYR A 23 -11.78 -22.06 -16.52
CA TYR A 23 -12.44 -23.15 -17.23
C TYR A 23 -12.55 -24.43 -16.40
N ASP A 24 -12.19 -24.41 -15.10
CA ASP A 24 -12.32 -25.59 -14.25
C ASP A 24 -13.81 -25.89 -13.95
N VAL A 25 -14.24 -27.09 -14.34
CA VAL A 25 -15.63 -27.58 -14.20
C VAL A 25 -15.77 -28.55 -13.02
N SER A 26 -14.75 -28.67 -12.18
CA SER A 26 -14.77 -29.57 -11.03
C SER A 26 -15.96 -29.32 -10.09
N PRO A 27 -16.50 -30.36 -9.43
CA PRO A 27 -17.64 -30.20 -8.53
C PRO A 27 -17.29 -29.34 -7.29
N GLU A 28 -16.02 -29.31 -6.90
CA GLU A 28 -15.54 -28.52 -5.75
C GLU A 28 -15.54 -27.02 -6.07
N THR A 29 -15.05 -26.60 -7.24
CA THR A 29 -15.09 -25.19 -7.63
C THR A 29 -16.51 -24.68 -7.78
N ARG A 30 -17.41 -25.51 -8.33
CA ARG A 30 -18.85 -25.19 -8.40
C ARG A 30 -19.45 -24.96 -7.02
N LYS A 31 -19.17 -25.84 -6.04
CA LYS A 31 -19.63 -25.65 -4.65
C LYS A 31 -19.10 -24.33 -4.07
N ALA A 32 -17.81 -24.07 -4.21
CA ALA A 32 -17.20 -22.83 -3.73
C ALA A 32 -17.80 -21.57 -4.40
N GLN A 33 -18.09 -21.63 -5.71
CA GLN A 33 -18.74 -20.53 -6.44
C GLN A 33 -20.17 -20.28 -5.92
N VAL A 34 -20.95 -21.35 -5.69
CA VAL A 34 -22.32 -21.25 -5.14
C VAL A 34 -22.30 -20.69 -3.73
N GLU A 35 -21.37 -21.13 -2.87
CA GLU A 35 -21.20 -20.60 -1.51
C GLU A 35 -20.80 -19.11 -1.52
N ARG A 36 -19.85 -18.71 -2.37
CA ARG A 36 -19.48 -17.29 -2.52
C ARG A 36 -20.65 -16.45 -3.02
N LEU A 37 -21.43 -16.98 -3.97
CA LEU A 37 -22.62 -16.30 -4.50
C LEU A 37 -23.72 -16.18 -3.44
N SER A 38 -23.93 -17.20 -2.61
CA SER A 38 -24.94 -17.16 -1.54
C SER A 38 -24.57 -16.13 -0.48
N ILE A 39 -23.28 -16.06 -0.09
CA ILE A 39 -22.78 -15.03 0.82
C ILE A 39 -22.97 -13.63 0.21
N ARG A 40 -22.61 -13.44 -1.07
CA ARG A 40 -22.79 -12.16 -1.77
C ARG A 40 -24.26 -11.75 -1.84
N ALA A 41 -25.15 -12.68 -2.16
CA ALA A 41 -26.59 -12.42 -2.25
C ALA A 41 -27.18 -12.04 -0.88
N ARG A 42 -26.77 -12.72 0.19
CA ARG A 42 -27.17 -12.41 1.56
C ARG A 42 -26.74 -10.99 1.96
N LEU A 43 -25.47 -10.65 1.77
CA LEU A 43 -24.94 -9.31 2.09
C LEU A 43 -25.61 -8.21 1.27
N LYS A 44 -25.84 -8.46 -0.03
CA LYS A 44 -26.57 -7.52 -0.90
C LYS A 44 -28.00 -7.29 -0.42
N ARG A 45 -28.71 -8.35 -0.02
CA ARG A 45 -30.08 -8.24 0.52
C ARG A 45 -30.09 -7.41 1.81
N GLU A 46 -29.19 -7.69 2.74
CA GLU A 46 -29.07 -6.95 4.01
C GLU A 46 -28.88 -5.45 3.77
N TYR A 47 -27.94 -5.09 2.89
CA TYR A 47 -27.70 -3.71 2.50
C TYR A 47 -28.94 -3.06 1.86
N LEU A 48 -29.58 -3.75 0.91
CA LEU A 48 -30.75 -3.19 0.21
C LEU A 48 -31.96 -3.00 1.11
N LEU A 49 -32.18 -3.86 2.12
CA LEU A 49 -33.24 -3.68 3.10
C LEU A 49 -33.02 -2.40 3.93
N GLN A 50 -31.77 -2.15 4.30
CA GLN A 50 -31.36 -0.98 5.04
C GLN A 50 -31.37 0.31 4.21
N TYR A 51 -31.01 0.21 2.93
CA TYR A 51 -30.95 1.33 2.00
C TYR A 51 -32.34 1.79 1.55
N ASN A 52 -33.26 0.86 1.33
CA ASN A 52 -34.61 1.15 0.86
C ASN A 52 -35.60 1.46 2.01
N ASP A 53 -35.17 1.54 3.27
CA ASP A 53 -36.03 1.93 4.39
C ASP A 53 -36.33 3.43 4.34
N PRO A 54 -37.58 3.86 4.09
CA PRO A 54 -37.93 5.28 3.99
C PRO A 54 -37.82 6.02 5.32
N LYS A 55 -37.76 5.32 6.46
CA LYS A 55 -37.63 5.94 7.78
C LYS A 55 -36.19 6.27 8.14
N ARG A 56 -35.23 5.69 7.42
CA ARG A 56 -33.80 5.88 7.73
C ARG A 56 -33.33 7.25 7.27
N GLN A 57 -32.68 7.98 8.18
CA GLN A 57 -32.06 9.29 7.91
C GLN A 57 -30.53 9.29 8.07
N THR A 58 -29.96 8.20 8.59
CA THR A 58 -28.53 8.09 8.92
C THR A 58 -27.77 7.26 7.90
N HIS A 59 -26.44 7.42 7.89
CA HIS A 59 -25.54 6.65 7.05
C HIS A 59 -25.61 5.13 7.32
N ILE A 60 -25.32 4.32 6.30
CA ILE A 60 -25.24 2.86 6.42
C ILE A 60 -23.84 2.48 6.86
N GLU A 61 -23.72 2.02 8.10
CA GLU A 61 -22.45 1.51 8.61
C GLU A 61 -22.10 0.19 7.92
N ASP A 62 -20.96 0.17 7.24
CA ASP A 62 -20.40 -1.05 6.68
C ASP A 62 -19.43 -1.69 7.70
N PRO A 63 -19.79 -2.83 8.31
CA PRO A 63 -18.91 -3.52 9.23
C PRO A 63 -17.62 -4.02 8.56
N ALA A 64 -17.59 -4.22 7.24
CA ALA A 64 -16.36 -4.56 6.53
C ALA A 64 -15.39 -3.38 6.52
N LEU A 65 -15.89 -2.16 6.28
CA LEU A 65 -15.10 -0.95 6.32
C LEU A 65 -14.55 -0.67 7.73
N ILE A 66 -15.37 -0.83 8.77
CA ILE A 66 -14.95 -0.64 10.17
C ILE A 66 -13.86 -1.65 10.55
N ARG A 67 -13.99 -2.92 10.14
CA ARG A 67 -12.95 -3.92 10.38
C ARG A 67 -11.66 -3.60 9.62
N TRP A 68 -11.78 -3.09 8.39
CA TRP A 68 -10.62 -2.68 7.60
C TRP A 68 -9.89 -1.51 8.25
N THR A 69 -10.60 -0.47 8.70
CA THR A 69 -9.98 0.66 9.40
C THR A 69 -9.32 0.20 10.70
N TYR A 70 -10.01 -0.61 11.51
CA TYR A 70 -9.46 -1.19 12.73
C TYR A 70 -8.18 -2.01 12.47
N ALA A 71 -8.17 -2.82 11.41
CA ALA A 71 -7.00 -3.60 11.02
C ALA A 71 -5.81 -2.71 10.64
N ARG A 72 -6.07 -1.53 10.06
CA ARG A 72 -5.07 -0.56 9.58
C ARG A 72 -4.64 0.46 10.61
N SER A 73 -5.36 0.64 11.72
CA SER A 73 -5.03 1.61 12.75
C SER A 73 -4.63 0.92 14.05
N THR A 74 -5.57 0.22 14.68
CA THR A 74 -5.45 -0.30 16.04
C THR A 74 -4.76 -1.65 16.11
N ASN A 75 -4.94 -2.49 15.08
CA ASN A 75 -4.49 -3.87 15.10
C ASN A 75 -3.02 -4.07 14.68
N ILE A 76 -2.27 -2.99 14.44
CA ILE A 76 -0.88 -3.08 13.96
C ILE A 76 0.06 -3.48 15.10
N TYR A 77 0.13 -2.68 16.17
CA TYR A 77 1.07 -2.89 17.26
C TYR A 77 0.81 -4.17 18.07
N PRO A 78 -0.44 -4.54 18.38
CA PRO A 78 -0.72 -5.79 19.10
C PRO A 78 -0.22 -7.05 18.38
N ASN A 79 -0.16 -7.04 17.05
CA ASN A 79 0.33 -8.16 16.25
C ASN A 79 1.78 -8.00 15.79
N PHE A 80 2.45 -6.91 16.16
CA PHE A 80 3.84 -6.69 15.81
C PHE A 80 4.75 -7.62 16.64
N ARG A 81 5.67 -8.31 15.96
CA ARG A 81 6.71 -9.12 16.60
C ARG A 81 8.08 -8.55 16.25
N PRO A 82 8.93 -8.27 17.25
CA PRO A 82 10.31 -7.82 17.00
C PRO A 82 11.13 -9.01 16.48
N THR A 83 11.08 -9.22 15.17
CA THR A 83 11.89 -10.23 14.47
C THR A 83 13.11 -9.57 13.82
N PRO A 84 14.22 -10.29 13.60
CA PRO A 84 15.40 -9.71 12.96
C PRO A 84 15.10 -9.03 11.62
N LYS A 85 14.22 -9.62 10.78
CA LYS A 85 13.77 -9.03 9.51
C LYS A 85 13.08 -7.68 9.71
N ASN A 86 12.13 -7.61 10.66
CA ASN A 86 11.38 -6.40 10.93
C ASN A 86 12.28 -5.31 11.54
N SER A 87 13.16 -5.68 12.46
CA SER A 87 14.10 -4.77 13.11
C SER A 87 15.09 -4.17 12.12
N ILE A 88 15.66 -4.98 11.22
CA ILE A 88 16.59 -4.49 10.19
C ILE A 88 15.86 -3.57 9.21
N LEU A 89 14.68 -3.95 8.73
CA LEU A 89 13.88 -3.11 7.84
C LEU A 89 13.55 -1.76 8.51
N GLY A 90 13.12 -1.79 9.77
CA GLY A 90 12.84 -0.59 10.56
C GLY A 90 14.08 0.30 10.74
N ALA A 91 15.22 -0.28 11.10
CA ALA A 91 16.46 0.46 11.29
C ALA A 91 16.96 1.10 10.00
N VAL A 92 16.94 0.37 8.87
CA VAL A 92 17.33 0.92 7.57
C VAL A 92 16.37 2.02 7.12
N ALA A 93 15.06 1.81 7.26
CA ALA A 93 14.06 2.80 6.87
C ALA A 93 14.10 4.07 7.75
N ALA A 94 14.37 3.93 9.05
CA ALA A 94 14.41 5.04 9.99
C ALA A 94 15.74 5.80 9.95
N PHE A 95 16.87 5.10 10.06
CA PHE A 95 18.19 5.73 10.16
C PHE A 95 18.86 5.93 8.80
N GLY A 96 18.55 5.10 7.80
CA GLY A 96 19.17 5.20 6.47
C GLY A 96 19.03 6.58 5.85
N PRO A 97 17.81 7.15 5.73
CA PRO A 97 17.63 8.49 5.20
C PRO A 97 18.31 9.58 6.03
N LEU A 98 18.33 9.45 7.37
CA LEU A 98 18.95 10.43 8.25
C LEU A 98 20.47 10.47 8.06
N ILE A 99 21.12 9.31 8.03
CA ILE A 99 22.56 9.18 7.80
C ILE A 99 22.89 9.67 6.39
N PHE A 100 22.11 9.27 5.39
CA PHE A 100 22.28 9.69 4.01
C PHE A 100 22.26 11.22 3.85
N TRP A 101 21.21 11.87 4.37
CA TRP A 101 21.09 13.33 4.28
C TRP A 101 22.11 14.06 5.14
N TYR A 102 22.48 13.52 6.30
CA TYR A 102 23.55 14.06 7.12
C TYR A 102 24.84 14.19 6.31
N TYR A 103 25.28 13.13 5.62
CA TYR A 103 26.51 13.18 4.84
C TYR A 103 26.42 14.11 3.62
N ILE A 104 25.29 14.13 2.90
CA ILE A 104 25.10 15.04 1.77
C ILE A 104 25.20 16.49 2.23
N PHE A 105 24.42 16.88 3.25
CA PHE A 105 24.45 18.25 3.72
C PHE A 105 25.77 18.62 4.40
N LYS A 106 26.39 17.69 5.12
CA LYS A 106 27.68 17.94 5.76
C LYS A 106 28.76 18.21 4.73
N THR A 107 28.88 17.37 3.70
CA THR A 107 29.90 17.54 2.66
C THR A 107 29.68 18.80 1.82
N ASP A 108 28.42 19.14 1.48
CA ASP A 108 28.09 20.37 0.76
C ASP A 108 28.44 21.61 1.58
N ARG A 109 28.05 21.64 2.86
CA ARG A 109 28.35 22.74 3.77
C ARG A 109 29.85 22.92 4.00
N ASP A 110 30.57 21.83 4.26
CA ASP A 110 32.02 21.88 4.48
C ASP A 110 32.75 22.37 3.23
N ARG A 111 32.31 21.94 2.03
CA ARG A 111 32.82 22.45 0.76
C ARG A 111 32.54 23.95 0.59
N LYS A 112 31.31 24.39 0.84
CA LYS A 112 30.90 25.79 0.71
C LYS A 112 31.68 26.68 1.69
N GLU A 113 31.79 26.28 2.94
CA GLU A 113 32.53 27.00 3.97
C GLU A 113 34.03 27.10 3.61
N LYS A 114 34.63 26.02 3.10
CA LYS A 114 36.01 26.04 2.60
C LYS A 114 36.20 27.02 1.44
N LEU A 115 35.30 27.04 0.45
CA LEU A 115 35.39 27.96 -0.68
C LEU A 115 35.21 29.44 -0.26
N ILE A 116 34.40 29.70 0.78
CA ILE A 116 34.26 31.03 1.36
C ILE A 116 35.58 31.46 2.02
N GLN A 117 36.18 30.59 2.84
CA GLN A 117 37.43 30.87 3.54
C GLN A 117 38.60 31.10 2.57
N GLU A 118 38.66 30.35 1.48
CA GLU A 118 39.66 30.51 0.42
C GLU A 118 39.39 31.72 -0.51
N GLY A 119 38.27 32.43 -0.33
CA GLY A 119 37.87 33.54 -1.20
C GLY A 119 37.52 33.13 -2.64
N LYS A 120 37.26 31.84 -2.88
CA LYS A 120 36.97 31.27 -4.20
C LYS A 120 35.47 31.25 -4.54
N LEU A 121 34.60 31.40 -3.54
CA LEU A 121 33.16 31.44 -3.76
C LEU A 121 32.71 32.84 -4.16
N ASP A 122 32.13 32.97 -5.36
CA ASP A 122 31.49 34.23 -5.77
C ASP A 122 30.25 34.50 -4.91
N ARG A 123 30.30 35.61 -4.17
CA ARG A 123 29.28 36.05 -3.23
C ARG A 123 29.08 37.57 -3.26
N THR A 124 29.44 38.20 -4.38
CA THR A 124 29.51 39.66 -4.56
C THR A 124 28.18 40.39 -4.30
N LEU A 125 27.05 39.83 -4.74
CA LEU A 125 25.72 40.44 -4.58
C LEU A 125 24.87 39.81 -3.47
N ASN A 126 25.44 38.90 -2.68
CA ASN A 126 24.68 38.16 -1.67
C ASN A 126 24.76 38.89 -0.31
N ILE A 127 23.81 39.80 -0.13
CA ILE A 127 23.64 40.68 1.05
C ILE A 127 22.59 40.19 2.05
N SER A 128 21.83 39.13 1.72
CA SER A 128 20.81 38.52 2.56
C SER A 128 21.03 37.01 2.68
N TYR A 129 21.06 36.49 3.90
CA TYR A 129 21.39 35.10 4.23
C TYR A 129 20.18 34.16 4.22
#